data_AF-A0A350X3I2-F1
#
_entry.id   AF-A0A350X3I2-F1
#
_cell.length_a   1.000
_cell.length_b   1.000
_cell.length_c   1.000
_cell.angle_alpha   90.00
_cell.angle_beta   90.00
_cell.angle_gamma   90.00
#
_symmetry.space_group_name_H-M   'P 1'
#
loop_
_entity.id
_entity.type
_entity.pdbx_description
1 polymer ?
#
loop_
_entity_poly.entity_id
_entity_poly.type
_entity_poly.pdbx_seq_one_letter_code
_entity_poly.pdbx_strand_id
1 'polypeptide(L)'
;MNKEALFYEVNGDKIHCHLCPHSCVLKADQRGICKVRIALQEDELKLYTENYAEITSLAVDPIEKKPLYEFHSGSMVLSIGSFGCNFTCSFCQNHAISQVRPQSTTVTPDHLLQILDEVDEEVSNNIGVAFTYNEPSIWFEYVLDCAKLIKTQRPQKKIVMVTNGFINEEPLNALLPYVDAFNIDLKGNDDYYRTLCTGRLHPVMDSITRCVHAGKHVEVTTLLVQDENTDIQTITQFGDFLANLNPNIPIHLSRYFPNYKLENEATSLAQMKQVYDYLSGILTHVYVGNVSQEEKEHIMGNQWC
;
A
#
# COMPACT_ATOMS: atom_id res chain seq x y z
N MET A 1 -3.32 -9.37 21.68
CA MET A 1 -2.24 -9.09 22.66
C MET A 1 -1.32 -8.04 22.06
N ASN A 2 -0.82 -7.10 22.84
CA ASN A 2 0.10 -6.08 22.35
C ASN A 2 1.46 -6.72 22.06
N LYS A 3 2.06 -6.42 20.90
CA LYS A 3 3.41 -6.87 20.50
C LYS A 3 4.35 -5.68 20.59
N GLU A 4 5.52 -5.84 21.21
CA GLU A 4 6.55 -4.79 21.22
C GLU A 4 6.94 -4.42 19.78
N ALA A 5 6.89 -3.13 19.47
CA ALA A 5 7.12 -2.62 18.13
C ALA A 5 8.62 -2.51 17.82
N LEU A 6 8.98 -2.59 16.55
CA LEU A 6 10.34 -2.36 16.07
C LEU A 6 10.53 -0.90 15.63
N PHE A 7 11.79 -0.47 15.48
CA PHE A 7 12.19 0.86 15.00
C PHE A 7 11.66 1.98 15.88
N TYR A 8 12.10 1.99 17.14
CA TYR A 8 11.90 3.11 18.03
C TYR A 8 13.08 3.25 18.98
N GLU A 9 13.28 4.44 19.52
CA GLU A 9 14.19 4.68 20.63
C GLU A 9 13.44 5.34 21.79
N VAL A 10 13.95 5.13 23.01
CA VAL A 10 13.47 5.80 24.22
C VAL A 10 14.43 6.94 24.54
N ASN A 11 13.90 8.17 24.59
CA ASN A 11 14.63 9.38 24.92
C ASN A 11 13.99 10.05 26.15
N GLY A 12 14.49 9.72 27.34
CA GLY A 12 13.93 10.16 28.60
C GLY A 12 12.52 9.61 28.83
N ASP A 13 11.52 10.49 28.93
CA ASP A 13 10.11 10.16 29.13
C ASP A 13 9.32 10.01 27.82
N LYS A 14 10.02 9.90 26.69
CA LYS A 14 9.41 9.87 25.35
C LYS A 14 9.95 8.71 24.52
N ILE A 15 9.10 8.23 23.62
CA ILE A 15 9.43 7.34 22.54
C ILE A 15 9.53 8.15 21.24
N HIS A 16 10.57 7.90 20.47
CA HIS A 16 10.70 8.36 19.09
C HIS A 16 10.49 7.16 18.16
N CYS A 17 9.40 7.16 17.41
CA CYS A 17 9.06 6.09 16.48
C CYS A 17 9.68 6.37 15.11
N HIS A 18 10.48 5.43 14.60
CA HIS A 18 11.20 5.54 13.32
C HIS A 18 10.63 4.64 12.22
N LEU A 19 9.43 4.06 12.40
CA LEU A 19 8.82 3.20 11.38
C LEU A 19 8.51 3.95 10.07
N CYS A 20 7.95 5.16 10.17
CA CYS A 20 7.55 5.95 9.01
C CYS A 20 7.99 7.41 9.14
N PRO A 21 7.98 8.18 8.04
CA PRO A 21 8.48 9.56 8.01
C PRO A 21 7.72 10.56 8.90
N HIS A 22 6.62 10.17 9.54
CA HIS A 22 5.98 10.96 10.58
C HIS A 22 6.83 11.15 11.82
N SER A 23 7.76 10.22 12.08
CA SER A 23 8.69 10.30 13.20
C SER A 23 8.02 10.67 14.54
N CYS A 24 6.90 10.01 14.86
CA CYS A 24 6.07 10.37 16.01
C CYS A 24 6.87 10.36 17.31
N VAL A 25 6.72 11.42 18.11
CA VAL A 25 7.28 11.54 19.46
C VAL A 25 6.14 11.38 20.47
N LEU A 26 6.19 10.30 21.26
CA LEU A 26 5.08 9.85 22.10
C LEU A 26 5.48 9.79 23.56
N LYS A 27 4.65 10.33 24.44
CA LYS A 27 4.68 10.06 25.89
C LYS A 27 3.88 8.79 26.21
N ALA A 28 4.01 8.31 27.45
CA ALA A 28 3.16 7.24 27.96
C ALA A 28 1.66 7.50 27.65
N ASP A 29 0.96 6.43 27.30
CA ASP A 29 -0.45 6.35 26.90
C ASP A 29 -0.81 7.08 25.60
N GLN A 30 0.17 7.63 24.88
CA GLN A 30 -0.06 8.26 23.57
C GLN A 30 0.03 7.25 22.43
N ARG A 31 -0.82 7.46 21.43
CA ARG A 31 -0.78 6.75 20.15
C ARG A 31 -0.10 7.58 19.07
N GLY A 32 0.61 6.90 18.18
CA GLY A 32 1.06 7.48 16.92
C GLY A 32 -0.10 7.85 16.01
N ILE A 33 0.18 8.68 14.99
CA ILE A 33 -0.81 9.11 14.00
C ILE A 33 -1.47 7.92 13.27
N CYS A 34 -0.78 6.79 13.18
CA CYS A 34 -1.32 5.55 12.60
C CYS A 34 -2.42 4.88 13.42
N LYS A 35 -2.65 5.35 14.65
CA LYS A 35 -3.63 4.85 15.63
C LYS A 35 -3.43 3.41 16.10
N VAL A 36 -2.34 2.75 15.72
CA VAL A 36 -2.05 1.36 16.12
C VAL A 36 -0.81 1.21 16.99
N ARG A 37 0.12 2.16 16.94
CA ARG A 37 1.30 2.15 17.82
C ARG A 37 1.05 2.97 19.07
N ILE A 38 1.19 2.37 20.24
CA ILE A 38 0.92 2.98 21.55
C ILE A 38 2.17 2.87 22.44
N ALA A 39 2.54 4.01 23.04
CA ALA A 39 3.56 4.05 24.08
C ALA A 39 2.93 3.66 25.42
N LEU A 40 3.46 2.64 26.10
CA LEU A 40 2.96 2.19 27.40
C LEU A 40 4.08 2.22 28.43
N GLN A 41 3.74 2.73 29.61
CA GLN A 41 4.61 2.67 30.78
C GLN A 41 4.29 1.39 31.55
N GLU A 42 5.11 0.36 31.36
CA GLU A 42 5.13 -0.84 32.21
C GLU A 42 6.28 -0.69 33.21
N ASP A 43 7.18 -1.67 33.32
CA ASP A 43 8.44 -1.55 34.05
C ASP A 43 9.38 -0.50 33.40
N GLU A 44 9.33 -0.42 32.07
CA GLU A 44 10.03 0.56 31.25
C GLU A 44 9.09 1.10 30.16
N LEU A 45 9.37 2.31 29.66
CA LEU A 45 8.59 2.92 28.59
C LEU A 45 8.88 2.20 27.26
N LYS A 46 7.85 1.55 26.69
CA LYS A 46 7.98 0.79 25.44
C LYS A 46 6.92 1.15 24.43
N LEU A 47 7.25 0.94 23.15
CA LEU A 47 6.31 1.09 22.05
C LEU A 47 5.71 -0.27 21.72
N TYR A 48 4.40 -0.35 21.66
CA TYR A 48 3.67 -1.56 21.28
C TYR A 48 2.84 -1.29 20.03
N THR A 49 2.57 -2.34 19.26
CA THR A 49 1.55 -2.34 18.21
C THR A 49 0.31 -3.12 18.67
N GLU A 50 -0.87 -2.53 18.44
CA GLU A 50 -2.17 -3.06 18.84
C GLU A 50 -2.83 -3.94 17.76
N ASN A 51 -2.29 -3.94 16.52
CA ASN A 51 -2.87 -4.66 15.40
C ASN A 51 -2.10 -5.94 15.03
N TYR A 52 -1.08 -6.35 15.79
CA TYR A 52 -0.34 -7.58 15.53
C TYR A 52 -1.27 -8.79 15.53
N ALA A 53 -1.22 -9.57 14.44
CA ALA A 53 -2.08 -10.73 14.20
C ALA A 53 -3.58 -10.44 14.09
N GLU A 54 -4.00 -9.17 14.04
CA GLU A 54 -5.42 -8.81 13.90
C GLU A 54 -5.80 -8.63 12.42
N ILE A 55 -6.65 -9.52 11.90
CA ILE A 55 -7.13 -9.47 10.52
C ILE A 55 -8.56 -8.92 10.50
N THR A 56 -8.80 -7.92 9.65
CA THR A 56 -10.13 -7.31 9.43
C THR A 56 -10.75 -7.72 8.11
N SER A 57 -9.94 -8.24 7.18
CA SER A 57 -10.36 -8.61 5.85
C SER A 57 -9.47 -9.73 5.31
N LEU A 58 -10.10 -10.76 4.74
CA LEU A 58 -9.45 -11.90 4.13
C LEU A 58 -10.25 -12.30 2.89
N ALA A 59 -9.57 -12.44 1.74
CA ALA A 59 -10.18 -12.89 0.50
C ALA A 59 -9.13 -13.55 -0.41
N VAL A 60 -9.54 -14.48 -1.27
CA VAL A 60 -8.69 -14.98 -2.36
C VAL A 60 -9.14 -14.29 -3.64
N ASP A 61 -8.28 -13.44 -4.19
CA ASP A 61 -8.59 -12.56 -5.31
C ASP A 61 -7.57 -12.76 -6.44
N PRO A 62 -7.91 -12.44 -7.71
CA PRO A 62 -6.92 -12.35 -8.78
C PRO A 62 -5.85 -11.30 -8.45
N ILE A 63 -4.61 -11.55 -8.87
CA ILE A 63 -3.46 -10.65 -8.62
C ILE A 63 -3.68 -9.25 -9.20
N GLU A 64 -4.45 -9.14 -10.28
CA GLU A 64 -4.85 -7.88 -10.92
C GLU A 64 -5.70 -6.99 -10.00
N LYS A 65 -6.38 -7.56 -8.99
CA LYS A 65 -7.10 -6.75 -7.99
C LYS A 65 -6.13 -6.07 -7.00
N LYS A 66 -4.84 -6.43 -7.02
CA LYS A 66 -3.73 -5.81 -6.26
C LYS A 66 -2.87 -4.91 -7.16
N PRO A 67 -3.52 -4.23 -8.11
CA PRO A 67 -2.97 -3.70 -9.37
C PRO A 67 -1.57 -4.19 -9.72
N LEU A 68 -1.45 -5.51 -9.93
CA LEU A 68 -0.22 -6.17 -10.33
C LEU A 68 -0.50 -6.94 -11.63
N TYR A 69 -0.52 -6.23 -12.75
CA TYR A 69 -0.92 -6.78 -14.05
C TYR A 69 0.24 -7.45 -14.77
N GLU A 70 1.48 -7.07 -14.45
CA GLU A 70 2.71 -7.59 -15.05
C GLU A 70 3.44 -8.55 -14.07
N PHE A 71 2.77 -8.96 -12.98
CA PHE A 71 3.29 -9.93 -12.00
C PHE A 71 2.37 -11.13 -11.86
N HIS A 72 2.76 -12.27 -12.44
CA HIS A 72 2.00 -13.53 -12.34
C HIS A 72 0.53 -13.42 -12.81
N SER A 73 0.28 -12.67 -13.88
CA SER A 73 -1.07 -12.39 -14.42
C SER A 73 -1.91 -13.67 -14.58
N GLY A 74 -3.19 -13.59 -14.24
CA GLY A 74 -4.15 -14.70 -14.22
C GLY A 74 -4.04 -15.61 -12.99
N SER A 75 -3.12 -15.33 -12.07
CA SER A 75 -2.98 -16.09 -10.82
C SER A 75 -3.87 -15.53 -9.70
N MET A 76 -4.14 -16.37 -8.70
CA MET A 76 -4.86 -15.97 -7.49
C MET A 76 -3.88 -15.66 -6.36
N VAL A 77 -4.29 -14.84 -5.39
CA VAL A 77 -3.49 -14.51 -4.20
C VAL A 77 -4.36 -14.38 -2.96
N LEU A 78 -3.93 -15.01 -1.86
CA LEU A 78 -4.56 -14.83 -0.55
C LEU A 78 -4.29 -13.40 -0.05
N SER A 79 -5.33 -12.60 0.03
CA SER A 79 -5.28 -11.17 0.33
C SER A 79 -5.77 -10.90 1.73
N ILE A 80 -4.91 -10.35 2.58
CA ILE A 80 -5.21 -10.05 3.99
C ILE A 80 -4.90 -8.59 4.33
N GLY A 81 -5.67 -8.04 5.26
CA GLY A 81 -5.44 -6.70 5.79
C GLY A 81 -5.89 -6.57 7.24
N SER A 82 -5.45 -5.48 7.84
CA SER A 82 -5.68 -5.14 9.25
C SER A 82 -6.32 -3.75 9.35
N PHE A 83 -6.19 -3.13 10.51
CA PHE A 83 -6.62 -1.76 10.75
C PHE A 83 -5.44 -0.81 11.00
N GLY A 84 -5.71 0.48 10.84
CA GLY A 84 -4.75 1.57 10.97
C GLY A 84 -4.14 1.98 9.62
N CYS A 85 -3.64 3.21 9.55
CA CYS A 85 -2.91 3.74 8.40
C CYS A 85 -2.13 4.97 8.83
N ASN A 86 -0.90 5.12 8.35
CA ASN A 86 -0.09 6.32 8.60
C ASN A 86 -0.50 7.52 7.72
N PHE A 87 -1.49 7.37 6.83
CA PHE A 87 -2.18 8.47 6.15
C PHE A 87 -3.63 8.63 6.64
N THR A 88 -4.17 9.83 6.46
CA THR A 88 -5.57 10.17 6.77
C THR A 88 -6.32 10.69 5.56
N CYS A 89 -6.14 10.03 4.40
CA CYS A 89 -6.71 10.43 3.11
C CYS A 89 -8.20 10.82 3.21
N SER A 90 -8.56 12.03 2.81
CA SER A 90 -9.95 12.52 2.78
C SER A 90 -10.85 11.73 1.81
N PHE A 91 -10.26 11.10 0.81
CA PHE A 91 -10.91 10.25 -0.21
C PHE A 91 -10.81 8.74 0.09
N CYS A 92 -10.38 8.33 1.30
CA CYS A 92 -10.04 6.93 1.59
C CYS A 92 -11.21 5.96 1.37
N GLN A 93 -11.04 5.04 0.40
CA GLN A 93 -12.02 3.99 0.12
C GLN A 93 -12.15 2.96 1.25
N ASN A 94 -11.10 2.81 2.06
CA ASN A 94 -11.02 1.88 3.17
C ASN A 94 -11.02 2.60 4.54
N HIS A 95 -11.69 3.75 4.64
CA HIS A 95 -11.70 4.57 5.87
C HIS A 95 -12.22 3.81 7.11
N ALA A 96 -13.13 2.85 6.90
CA ALA A 96 -13.70 2.01 7.95
C ALA A 96 -12.70 1.03 8.61
N ILE A 97 -11.54 0.81 7.99
CA ILE A 97 -10.44 0.02 8.58
C ILE A 97 -9.17 0.86 8.78
N SER A 98 -8.97 1.93 8.01
CA SER A 98 -7.76 2.76 8.12
C SER A 98 -7.86 3.84 9.19
N GLN A 99 -9.06 4.38 9.45
CA GLN A 99 -9.27 5.54 10.34
C GLN A 99 -9.91 5.19 11.68
N VAL A 100 -10.43 3.97 11.82
CA VAL A 100 -11.09 3.48 13.04
C VAL A 100 -10.58 2.08 13.37
N ARG A 101 -10.89 1.58 14.58
CA ARG A 101 -10.61 0.20 14.98
C ARG A 101 -11.88 -0.65 14.78
N PRO A 102 -11.99 -1.41 13.68
CA PRO A 102 -13.11 -2.30 13.44
C PRO A 102 -12.98 -3.58 14.31
N GLN A 103 -13.97 -4.46 14.19
CA GLN A 103 -13.83 -5.84 14.66
C GLN A 103 -12.76 -6.57 13.84
N SER A 104 -11.97 -7.40 14.52
CA SER A 104 -10.91 -8.21 13.92
C SER A 104 -10.92 -9.63 14.49
N THR A 105 -10.24 -10.52 13.77
CA THR A 105 -9.97 -11.89 14.19
C THR A 105 -8.47 -12.08 14.35
N THR A 106 -8.04 -12.63 15.49
CA THR A 106 -6.63 -12.96 15.70
C THR A 106 -6.22 -14.18 14.89
N VAL A 107 -5.22 -14.02 14.01
CA VAL A 107 -4.61 -15.07 13.19
C VAL A 107 -3.09 -14.99 13.35
N THR A 108 -2.50 -15.94 14.08
CA THR A 108 -1.04 -16.00 14.25
C THR A 108 -0.32 -16.30 12.94
N PRO A 109 1.00 -16.05 12.82
CA PRO A 109 1.76 -16.43 11.63
C PRO A 109 1.64 -17.93 11.27
N ASP A 110 1.65 -18.83 12.27
CA ASP A 110 1.45 -20.26 12.03
C ASP A 110 0.04 -20.59 11.52
N HIS A 111 -0.98 -19.92 12.06
CA HIS A 111 -2.35 -20.09 11.58
C HIS A 111 -2.52 -19.53 10.17
N LEU A 112 -1.83 -18.44 9.81
CA LEU A 112 -1.81 -17.94 8.44
C LEU A 112 -1.20 -18.96 7.46
N LEU A 113 -0.17 -19.71 7.87
CA LEU A 113 0.35 -20.81 7.05
C LEU A 113 -0.68 -21.92 6.83
N GLN A 114 -1.44 -22.28 7.87
CA GLN A 114 -2.51 -23.27 7.74
C GLN A 114 -3.59 -22.81 6.76
N ILE A 115 -4.05 -21.56 6.90
CA ILE A 115 -5.01 -20.96 5.96
C ILE A 115 -4.43 -20.94 4.53
N LEU A 116 -3.14 -20.64 4.37
CA LEU A 116 -2.49 -20.65 3.07
C LEU A 116 -2.48 -22.06 2.44
N ASP A 117 -2.19 -23.10 3.24
CA ASP A 117 -2.23 -24.49 2.79
C ASP A 117 -3.67 -24.92 2.43
N GLU A 118 -4.68 -24.55 3.23
CA GLU A 118 -6.10 -24.80 2.93
C GLU A 118 -6.54 -24.11 1.62
N VAL A 119 -6.14 -22.86 1.39
CA VAL A 119 -6.40 -22.15 0.14
C VAL A 119 -5.74 -22.85 -1.05
N ASP A 120 -4.54 -23.42 -0.88
CA ASP A 120 -3.85 -24.14 -1.95
C ASP A 120 -4.52 -25.45 -2.34
N GLU A 121 -5.23 -26.10 -1.40
CA GLU A 121 -6.04 -27.29 -1.69
C GLU A 121 -7.26 -26.95 -2.59
N GLU A 122 -7.84 -25.76 -2.42
CA GLU A 122 -9.02 -25.33 -3.17
C GLU A 122 -8.70 -24.52 -4.44
N VAL A 123 -7.58 -23.79 -4.45
CA VAL A 123 -7.20 -22.82 -5.49
C VAL A 123 -5.82 -23.15 -6.04
N SER A 124 -5.80 -23.97 -7.08
CA SER A 124 -4.59 -24.57 -7.66
C SER A 124 -3.56 -23.57 -8.23
N ASN A 125 -3.95 -22.32 -8.50
CA ASN A 125 -3.08 -21.25 -9.01
C ASN A 125 -2.85 -20.13 -7.98
N ASN A 126 -3.02 -20.39 -6.69
CA ASN A 126 -2.66 -19.43 -5.64
C ASN A 126 -1.12 -19.26 -5.55
N ILE A 127 -0.63 -18.06 -5.83
CA ILE A 127 0.83 -17.79 -5.83
C ILE A 127 1.37 -17.46 -4.45
N GLY A 128 0.53 -17.08 -3.47
CA GLY A 128 1.00 -16.69 -2.14
C GLY A 128 0.09 -15.72 -1.42
N VAL A 129 0.69 -14.73 -0.74
CA VAL A 129 -0.02 -13.83 0.18
C VAL A 129 0.22 -12.37 -0.22
N ALA A 130 -0.86 -11.59 -0.25
CA ALA A 130 -0.85 -10.14 -0.42
C ALA A 130 -1.29 -9.44 0.87
N PHE A 131 -0.42 -8.60 1.42
CA PHE A 131 -0.76 -7.69 2.51
C PHE A 131 -1.29 -6.37 1.93
N THR A 132 -2.55 -6.02 2.22
CA THR A 132 -3.31 -5.01 1.47
C THR A 132 -4.47 -4.38 2.27
N TYR A 133 -5.39 -3.69 1.57
CA TYR A 133 -6.59 -2.98 2.04
C TYR A 133 -6.34 -1.69 2.81
N ASN A 134 -5.56 -1.72 3.89
CA ASN A 134 -5.24 -0.53 4.67
C ASN A 134 -3.81 -0.05 4.37
N GLU A 135 -2.88 -0.23 5.30
CA GLU A 135 -1.46 0.04 5.09
C GLU A 135 -0.62 -1.07 5.75
N PRO A 136 -0.01 -1.97 4.98
CA PRO A 136 0.73 -3.09 5.55
C PRO A 136 2.03 -2.66 6.25
N SER A 137 2.62 -1.50 5.91
CA SER A 137 3.83 -1.02 6.61
C SER A 137 3.59 -0.64 8.07
N ILE A 138 2.36 -0.28 8.48
CA ILE A 138 2.03 -0.06 9.90
C ILE A 138 1.67 -1.36 10.64
N TRP A 139 1.49 -2.46 9.90
CA TRP A 139 1.33 -3.82 10.42
C TRP A 139 2.68 -4.56 10.44
N PHE A 140 3.75 -3.81 10.59
CA PHE A 140 5.13 -4.19 10.28
C PHE A 140 5.55 -5.52 10.92
N GLU A 141 5.39 -5.66 12.23
CA GLU A 141 5.91 -6.80 12.98
C GLU A 141 5.24 -8.10 12.54
N TYR A 142 3.94 -8.04 12.28
CA TYR A 142 3.19 -9.20 11.79
C TYR A 142 3.56 -9.55 10.36
N VAL A 143 3.65 -8.55 9.46
CA VAL A 143 4.07 -8.75 8.07
C VAL A 143 5.47 -9.37 8.02
N LEU A 144 6.42 -8.86 8.82
CA LEU A 144 7.78 -9.38 8.86
C LEU A 144 7.84 -10.81 9.39
N ASP A 145 7.14 -11.11 10.50
CA ASP A 145 7.12 -12.45 11.10
C ASP A 145 6.47 -13.46 10.14
N CYS A 146 5.34 -13.11 9.52
CA CYS A 146 4.70 -13.95 8.49
C CYS A 146 5.59 -14.13 7.27
N ALA A 147 6.23 -13.06 6.79
CA ALA A 147 7.04 -13.12 5.59
C ALA A 147 8.27 -14.01 5.76
N LYS A 148 8.96 -13.90 6.90
CA LYS A 148 10.05 -14.81 7.28
C LYS A 148 9.55 -16.25 7.30
N LEU A 149 8.44 -16.50 7.98
CA LEU A 149 7.89 -17.84 8.15
C LEU A 149 7.51 -18.48 6.80
N ILE A 150 6.79 -17.74 5.94
CA ILE A 150 6.43 -18.17 4.59
C ILE A 150 7.69 -18.44 3.76
N LYS A 151 8.67 -17.54 3.75
CA LYS A 151 9.90 -17.75 2.97
C LYS A 151 10.75 -18.92 3.46
N THR A 152 10.71 -19.24 4.75
CA THR A 152 11.39 -20.42 5.30
C THR A 152 10.65 -21.71 4.99
N GLN A 153 9.33 -21.76 5.13
CA GLN A 153 8.57 -23.02 5.03
C GLN A 153 7.91 -23.28 3.68
N ARG A 154 7.68 -22.24 2.88
CA ARG A 154 7.05 -22.27 1.55
C ARG A 154 7.81 -21.33 0.60
N PRO A 155 9.12 -21.55 0.35
CA PRO A 155 9.97 -20.62 -0.39
C PRO A 155 9.48 -20.28 -1.82
N GLN A 156 8.64 -21.14 -2.41
CA GLN A 156 8.00 -20.91 -3.71
C GLN A 156 6.91 -19.83 -3.66
N LYS A 157 6.32 -19.56 -2.50
CA LYS A 157 5.21 -18.63 -2.33
C LYS A 157 5.67 -17.18 -2.45
N LYS A 158 4.86 -16.39 -3.12
CA LYS A 158 5.07 -14.96 -3.34
C LYS A 158 4.49 -14.15 -2.20
N ILE A 159 5.19 -13.09 -1.86
CA ILE A 159 4.77 -12.11 -0.87
C ILE A 159 4.62 -10.78 -1.59
N VAL A 160 3.42 -10.25 -1.52
CA VAL A 160 3.01 -9.02 -2.17
C VAL A 160 2.66 -7.98 -1.10
N MET A 161 3.08 -6.74 -1.31
CA MET A 161 2.63 -5.59 -0.51
C MET A 161 1.92 -4.57 -1.39
N VAL A 162 0.68 -4.24 -1.05
CA VAL A 162 -0.06 -3.11 -1.62
C VAL A 162 -0.07 -2.00 -0.57
N THR A 163 0.70 -0.94 -0.81
CA THR A 163 1.09 0.04 0.22
C THR A 163 1.06 1.46 -0.32
N ASN A 164 0.89 2.43 0.57
CA ASN A 164 1.10 3.84 0.26
C ASN A 164 2.59 4.23 0.18
N GLY A 165 3.52 3.32 0.51
CA GLY A 165 4.96 3.53 0.40
C GLY A 165 5.52 4.54 1.40
N PHE A 166 4.77 4.96 2.42
CA PHE A 166 5.22 5.95 3.39
C PHE A 166 5.95 5.31 4.58
N ILE A 167 7.13 4.74 4.31
CA ILE A 167 7.95 4.00 5.26
C ILE A 167 9.38 4.55 5.26
N ASN A 168 10.08 4.49 6.40
CA ASN A 168 11.49 4.88 6.45
C ASN A 168 12.38 3.79 5.84
N GLU A 169 13.59 4.19 5.43
CA GLU A 169 14.57 3.32 4.76
C GLU A 169 14.88 2.04 5.56
N GLU A 170 15.22 2.16 6.83
CA GLU A 170 15.67 1.01 7.63
C GLU A 170 14.55 -0.06 7.80
N PRO A 171 13.31 0.29 8.16
CA PRO A 171 12.20 -0.66 8.12
C PRO A 171 11.94 -1.27 6.74
N LEU A 172 11.99 -0.46 5.66
CA LEU A 172 11.80 -0.99 4.30
C LEU A 172 12.88 -2.02 3.97
N ASN A 173 14.14 -1.72 4.25
CA ASN A 173 15.27 -2.62 4.03
C ASN A 173 15.13 -3.95 4.78
N ALA A 174 14.48 -3.96 5.95
CA ALA A 174 14.19 -5.19 6.68
C ALA A 174 13.11 -6.07 6.01
N LEU A 175 12.19 -5.49 5.23
CA LEU A 175 11.16 -6.22 4.48
C LEU A 175 11.64 -6.69 3.11
N LEU A 176 12.50 -5.91 2.44
CA LEU A 176 12.96 -6.17 1.07
C LEU A 176 13.44 -7.61 0.84
N PRO A 177 14.19 -8.29 1.73
CA PRO A 177 14.61 -9.68 1.50
C PRO A 177 13.46 -10.67 1.30
N TYR A 178 12.26 -10.38 1.83
CA TYR A 178 11.14 -11.32 1.87
C TYR A 178 10.02 -10.99 0.90
N VAL A 179 9.89 -9.74 0.47
CA VAL A 179 8.82 -9.31 -0.45
C VAL A 179 9.26 -9.49 -1.90
N ASP A 180 8.38 -10.02 -2.75
CA ASP A 180 8.65 -10.25 -4.17
C ASP A 180 8.13 -9.10 -5.05
N ALA A 181 6.96 -8.56 -4.72
CA ALA A 181 6.33 -7.49 -5.48
C ALA A 181 5.66 -6.44 -4.61
N PHE A 182 5.67 -5.21 -5.10
CA PHE A 182 5.00 -4.07 -4.51
C PHE A 182 4.04 -3.44 -5.51
N ASN A 183 2.83 -3.12 -5.06
CA ASN A 183 2.05 -2.05 -5.66
C ASN A 183 2.11 -0.85 -4.73
N ILE A 184 2.61 0.29 -5.22
CA ILE A 184 2.82 1.50 -4.42
C ILE A 184 1.93 2.63 -4.92
N ASP A 185 1.14 3.22 -4.02
CA ASP A 185 0.29 4.35 -4.39
C ASP A 185 1.10 5.65 -4.54
N LEU A 186 1.23 6.17 -5.77
CA LEU A 186 1.82 7.48 -6.06
C LEU A 186 0.72 8.50 -6.30
N LYS A 187 0.24 9.12 -5.21
CA LYS A 187 -1.10 9.75 -5.19
C LYS A 187 -1.21 11.13 -5.82
N GLY A 188 -0.12 11.87 -6.02
CA GLY A 188 -0.16 13.24 -6.54
C GLY A 188 1.09 14.03 -6.21
N ASN A 189 1.01 15.36 -6.27
CA ASN A 189 2.09 16.27 -5.90
C ASN A 189 2.22 16.42 -4.36
N ASP A 190 3.27 17.07 -3.87
CA ASP A 190 3.50 17.20 -2.41
C ASP A 190 2.39 18.01 -1.71
N ASP A 191 1.70 18.91 -2.41
CA ASP A 191 0.55 19.62 -1.84
C ASP A 191 -0.62 18.67 -1.59
N TYR A 192 -0.98 17.85 -2.58
CA TYR A 192 -1.97 16.78 -2.46
C TYR A 192 -1.69 15.87 -1.25
N TYR A 193 -0.42 15.45 -1.08
CA TYR A 193 -0.03 14.64 0.06
C TYR A 193 -0.23 15.37 1.40
N ARG A 194 0.15 16.64 1.50
CA ARG A 194 0.03 17.42 2.75
C ARG A 194 -1.42 17.72 3.10
N THR A 195 -2.22 18.11 2.12
CA THR A 195 -3.60 18.61 2.33
C THR A 195 -4.60 17.47 2.46
N LEU A 196 -4.51 16.45 1.60
CA LEU A 196 -5.50 15.39 1.55
C LEU A 196 -5.08 14.13 2.30
N CYS A 197 -3.78 13.80 2.36
CA CYS A 197 -3.29 12.55 2.95
C CYS A 197 -2.66 12.68 4.34
N THR A 198 -2.29 13.90 4.77
CA THR A 198 -1.38 14.12 5.91
C THR A 198 -0.07 13.37 5.72
N GLY A 199 0.56 13.52 4.56
CA GLY A 199 1.80 12.86 4.17
C GLY A 199 2.76 13.80 3.43
N ARG A 200 3.79 13.21 2.83
CA ARG A 200 4.71 13.88 1.89
C ARG A 200 5.00 12.97 0.71
N LEU A 201 5.21 13.53 -0.46
CA LEU A 201 5.50 12.82 -1.71
C LEU A 201 6.88 12.17 -1.69
N HIS A 202 7.91 12.91 -1.28
CA HIS A 202 9.30 12.49 -1.43
C HIS A 202 9.61 11.11 -0.78
N PRO A 203 9.16 10.80 0.45
CA PRO A 203 9.38 9.48 1.03
C PRO A 203 8.73 8.32 0.26
N VAL A 204 7.63 8.57 -0.46
CA VAL A 204 6.98 7.56 -1.31
C VAL A 204 7.84 7.31 -2.55
N MET A 205 8.35 8.37 -3.18
CA MET A 205 9.28 8.25 -4.32
C MET A 205 10.58 7.53 -3.93
N ASP A 206 11.11 7.80 -2.75
CA ASP A 206 12.29 7.11 -2.22
C ASP A 206 12.01 5.62 -2.02
N SER A 207 10.84 5.27 -1.49
CA SER A 207 10.44 3.87 -1.32
C SER A 207 10.30 3.14 -2.65
N ILE A 208 9.67 3.76 -3.66
CA ILE A 208 9.59 3.21 -5.03
C ILE A 208 10.99 2.96 -5.58
N THR A 209 11.87 3.98 -5.51
CA THR A 209 13.25 3.90 -6.00
C THR A 209 14.02 2.76 -5.34
N ARG A 210 13.88 2.60 -4.01
CA ARG A 210 14.55 1.53 -3.25
C ARG A 210 14.04 0.14 -3.61
N CYS A 211 12.72 -0.03 -3.76
CA CYS A 211 12.16 -1.30 -4.20
C CYS A 211 12.67 -1.70 -5.59
N VAL A 212 12.71 -0.76 -6.54
CA VAL A 212 13.26 -0.99 -7.89
C VAL A 212 14.74 -1.33 -7.84
N HIS A 213 15.56 -0.56 -7.12
CA HIS A 213 17.01 -0.83 -6.99
C HIS A 213 17.31 -2.16 -6.27
N ALA A 214 16.42 -2.61 -5.39
CA ALA A 214 16.52 -3.92 -4.74
C ALA A 214 16.06 -5.09 -5.63
N GLY A 215 15.75 -4.83 -6.91
CA GLY A 215 15.35 -5.85 -7.89
C GLY A 215 13.96 -6.41 -7.65
N LYS A 216 13.08 -5.66 -6.98
CA LYS A 216 11.70 -6.08 -6.72
C LYS A 216 10.80 -5.71 -7.89
N HIS A 217 9.75 -6.50 -8.09
CA HIS A 217 8.71 -6.10 -9.03
C HIS A 217 7.93 -4.93 -8.41
N VAL A 218 7.80 -3.84 -9.15
CA VAL A 218 7.10 -2.65 -8.68
C VAL A 218 6.12 -2.20 -9.76
N GLU A 219 4.86 -2.06 -9.36
CA GLU A 219 3.84 -1.35 -10.12
C GLU A 219 3.33 -0.20 -9.26
N VAL A 220 2.85 0.86 -9.91
CA VAL A 220 2.41 2.08 -9.23
C VAL A 220 0.93 2.29 -9.49
N THR A 221 0.18 2.70 -8.47
CA THR A 221 -1.23 3.06 -8.62
C THR A 221 -1.44 4.54 -8.34
N THR A 222 -2.22 5.20 -9.17
CA THR A 222 -2.67 6.58 -8.97
C THR A 222 -4.19 6.63 -9.06
N LEU A 223 -4.86 6.93 -7.96
CA LEU A 223 -6.27 7.29 -7.97
C LEU A 223 -6.39 8.73 -8.48
N LEU A 224 -6.95 8.91 -9.67
CA LEU A 224 -7.14 10.22 -10.26
C LEU A 224 -8.39 10.85 -9.67
N VAL A 225 -8.22 11.89 -8.87
CA VAL A 225 -9.24 12.68 -8.21
C VAL A 225 -9.40 14.00 -8.97
N GLN A 226 -10.61 14.25 -9.44
CA GLN A 226 -10.95 15.45 -10.19
C GLN A 226 -10.57 16.71 -9.42
N ASP A 227 -9.88 17.62 -10.12
CA ASP A 227 -9.42 18.93 -9.64
C ASP A 227 -8.34 18.88 -8.53
N GLU A 228 -7.89 17.70 -8.11
CA GLU A 228 -6.87 17.55 -7.05
C GLU A 228 -5.52 17.04 -7.57
N ASN A 229 -5.49 16.09 -8.50
CA ASN A 229 -4.24 15.52 -9.05
C ASN A 229 -4.31 15.20 -10.56
N THR A 230 -5.24 15.83 -11.27
CA THR A 230 -5.47 15.64 -12.71
C THR A 230 -4.94 16.81 -13.55
N ASP A 231 -4.26 17.77 -12.93
CA ASP A 231 -3.60 18.87 -13.63
C ASP A 231 -2.27 18.42 -14.28
N ILE A 232 -1.88 19.08 -15.36
CA ILE A 232 -0.70 18.70 -16.14
C ILE A 232 0.59 18.76 -15.33
N GLN A 233 0.71 19.69 -14.38
CA GLN A 233 1.93 19.82 -13.58
C GLN A 233 2.10 18.60 -12.67
N THR A 234 1.04 18.15 -12.02
CA THR A 234 1.05 16.93 -11.19
C THR A 234 1.33 15.69 -12.04
N ILE A 235 0.68 15.57 -13.19
CA ILE A 235 0.86 14.42 -14.10
C ILE A 235 2.31 14.34 -14.59
N THR A 236 2.88 15.47 -15.04
CA THR A 236 4.28 15.54 -15.47
C THR A 236 5.22 15.17 -14.33
N GLN A 237 4.96 15.62 -13.11
CA GLN A 237 5.84 15.36 -11.98
C GLN A 237 6.01 13.85 -11.69
N PHE A 238 4.91 13.11 -11.55
CA PHE A 238 5.02 11.67 -11.28
C PHE A 238 5.35 10.87 -12.54
N GLY A 239 4.92 11.31 -13.72
CA GLY A 239 5.25 10.69 -15.00
C GLY A 239 6.73 10.73 -15.31
N ASP A 240 7.35 11.92 -15.22
CA ASP A 240 8.79 12.10 -15.42
C ASP A 240 9.60 11.36 -14.36
N PHE A 241 9.13 11.31 -13.12
CA PHE A 241 9.78 10.50 -12.07
C PHE A 241 9.86 9.02 -12.47
N LEU A 242 8.74 8.42 -12.88
CA LEU A 242 8.71 7.01 -13.28
C LEU A 242 9.54 6.78 -14.54
N ALA A 243 9.41 7.64 -15.56
CA ALA A 243 10.14 7.51 -16.82
C ALA A 243 11.68 7.62 -16.60
N ASN A 244 12.13 8.51 -15.72
CA ASN A 244 13.54 8.65 -15.37
C ASN A 244 14.06 7.49 -14.53
N LEU A 245 13.23 6.92 -13.65
CA LEU A 245 13.61 5.78 -12.83
C LEU A 245 13.69 4.49 -13.68
N ASN A 246 12.60 4.16 -14.38
CA ASN A 246 12.51 3.07 -15.35
C ASN A 246 11.16 3.18 -16.10
N PRO A 247 11.15 3.46 -17.42
CA PRO A 247 9.92 3.65 -18.18
C PRO A 247 9.05 2.38 -18.30
N ASN A 248 9.58 1.21 -17.94
CA ASN A 248 8.83 -0.04 -17.90
C ASN A 248 8.08 -0.28 -16.58
N ILE A 249 8.20 0.61 -15.58
CA ILE A 249 7.38 0.50 -14.36
C ILE A 249 5.91 0.73 -14.75
N PRO A 250 5.02 -0.26 -14.58
CA PRO A 250 3.62 -0.10 -14.89
C PRO A 250 2.95 0.91 -13.98
N ILE A 251 2.07 1.75 -14.55
CA ILE A 251 1.19 2.63 -13.79
C ILE A 251 -0.28 2.30 -14.03
N HIS A 252 -1.04 2.23 -12.94
CA HIS A 252 -2.47 2.00 -12.91
C HIS A 252 -3.21 3.29 -12.57
N LEU A 253 -3.96 3.82 -13.53
CA LEU A 253 -4.83 4.97 -13.36
C LEU A 253 -6.21 4.50 -12.93
N SER A 254 -6.60 4.77 -11.69
CA SER A 254 -7.91 4.42 -11.16
C SER A 254 -8.82 5.64 -11.14
N ARG A 255 -10.04 5.51 -11.65
CA ARG A 255 -11.02 6.60 -11.62
C ARG A 255 -11.58 6.80 -10.20
N TYR A 256 -11.62 8.04 -9.74
CA TYR A 256 -12.25 8.40 -8.48
C TYR A 256 -13.77 8.51 -8.57
N PHE A 257 -14.43 8.19 -7.46
CA PHE A 257 -15.84 8.48 -7.17
C PHE A 257 -15.94 9.03 -5.74
N PRO A 258 -16.89 9.94 -5.45
CA PRO A 258 -17.10 10.52 -4.12
C PRO A 258 -17.04 9.48 -2.99
N ASN A 259 -16.20 9.73 -1.98
CA ASN A 259 -16.04 8.79 -0.87
C ASN A 259 -15.46 9.46 0.38
N TYR A 260 -15.78 8.88 1.54
CA TYR A 260 -15.39 9.31 2.88
C TYR A 260 -15.73 10.78 3.19
N LYS A 261 -14.79 11.71 3.02
CA LYS A 261 -14.98 13.14 3.30
C LYS A 261 -14.87 14.01 2.06
N LEU A 262 -14.46 13.42 0.95
CA LEU A 262 -14.26 14.15 -0.30
C LEU A 262 -15.51 13.96 -1.18
N GLU A 263 -16.09 15.07 -1.61
CA GLU A 263 -17.37 15.15 -2.31
C GLU A 263 -17.23 15.62 -3.77
N ASN A 264 -15.99 15.77 -4.27
CA ASN A 264 -15.71 16.12 -5.66
C ASN A 264 -16.43 15.15 -6.60
N GLU A 265 -16.84 15.62 -7.77
CA GLU A 265 -17.46 14.75 -8.77
C GLU A 265 -16.53 13.59 -9.15
N ALA A 266 -17.13 12.49 -9.61
CA ALA A 266 -16.37 11.37 -10.14
C ALA A 266 -15.53 11.85 -11.33
N THR A 267 -14.25 11.47 -11.37
CA THR A 267 -13.31 11.96 -12.37
C THR A 267 -13.84 11.75 -13.78
N SER A 268 -13.92 12.84 -14.54
CA SER A 268 -14.45 12.80 -15.90
C SER A 268 -13.63 11.89 -16.80
N LEU A 269 -14.30 11.23 -17.76
CA LEU A 269 -13.61 10.39 -18.76
C LEU A 269 -12.62 11.21 -19.60
N ALA A 270 -12.90 12.50 -19.82
CA ALA A 270 -12.00 13.42 -20.50
C ALA A 270 -10.68 13.62 -19.73
N GLN A 271 -10.74 13.83 -18.40
CA GLN A 271 -9.53 13.93 -17.57
C GLN A 271 -8.77 12.59 -17.50
N MET A 272 -9.49 11.46 -17.36
CA MET A 272 -8.87 10.13 -17.41
C MET A 272 -8.10 9.94 -18.73
N LYS A 273 -8.71 10.31 -19.86
CA LYS A 273 -8.10 10.25 -21.19
C LYS A 273 -6.88 11.17 -21.32
N GLN A 274 -6.97 12.41 -20.85
CA GLN A 274 -5.84 13.35 -20.88
C GLN A 274 -4.63 12.79 -20.12
N VAL A 275 -4.84 12.21 -18.94
CA VAL A 275 -3.75 11.62 -18.14
C VAL A 275 -3.18 10.39 -18.85
N TYR A 276 -4.04 9.52 -19.37
CA TYR A 276 -3.64 8.33 -20.13
C TYR A 276 -2.79 8.68 -21.36
N ASP A 277 -3.26 9.62 -22.19
CA ASP A 277 -2.58 10.02 -23.43
C ASP A 277 -1.19 10.61 -23.14
N TYR A 278 -1.05 11.39 -22.06
CA TYR A 278 0.25 11.92 -21.67
C TYR A 278 1.20 10.81 -21.21
N LEU A 279 0.77 9.97 -20.27
CA LEU A 279 1.63 8.94 -19.67
C LEU A 279 1.99 7.84 -20.66
N SER A 280 1.07 7.44 -21.54
CA SER A 280 1.35 6.45 -22.59
C SER A 280 2.36 6.95 -23.63
N GLY A 281 2.60 8.26 -23.71
CA GLY A 281 3.66 8.85 -24.52
C GLY A 281 5.06 8.73 -23.91
N ILE A 282 5.18 8.42 -22.61
CA ILE A 282 6.46 8.41 -21.87
C ILE A 282 6.73 7.13 -21.05
N LEU A 283 5.70 6.31 -20.81
CA LEU A 283 5.78 5.03 -20.11
C LEU A 283 5.31 3.89 -21.01
N THR A 284 5.90 2.71 -20.84
CA THR A 284 5.60 1.53 -21.67
C THR A 284 4.24 0.90 -21.31
N HIS A 285 3.90 0.84 -20.02
CA HIS A 285 2.72 0.13 -19.51
C HIS A 285 1.83 1.09 -18.70
N VAL A 286 0.70 1.49 -19.28
CA VAL A 286 -0.30 2.35 -18.63
C VAL A 286 -1.67 1.66 -18.68
N TYR A 287 -2.21 1.37 -17.50
CA TYR A 287 -3.51 0.71 -17.35
C TYR A 287 -4.56 1.66 -16.79
N VAL A 288 -5.82 1.42 -17.15
CA VAL A 288 -6.96 2.18 -16.67
C VAL A 288 -7.93 1.26 -15.95
N GLY A 289 -8.32 1.66 -14.73
CA GLY A 289 -9.16 0.89 -13.82
C GLY A 289 -10.31 1.69 -13.23
N ASN A 290 -11.22 0.97 -12.56
CA ASN A 290 -12.45 1.52 -11.98
C ASN A 290 -13.35 2.25 -13.00
N VAL A 291 -13.41 1.69 -14.19
CA VAL A 291 -14.20 2.16 -15.34
C VAL A 291 -14.84 0.95 -16.02
N SER A 292 -15.98 1.17 -16.69
CA SER A 292 -16.62 0.13 -17.50
C SER A 292 -15.77 -0.23 -18.73
N GLN A 293 -16.10 -1.34 -19.40
CA GLN A 293 -15.39 -1.74 -20.63
C GLN A 293 -15.54 -0.68 -21.75
N GLU A 294 -16.74 -0.13 -21.94
CA GLU A 294 -17.00 0.96 -22.89
C GLU A 294 -16.19 2.22 -22.55
N GLU A 295 -16.09 2.55 -21.26
CA GLU A 295 -15.28 3.69 -20.80
C GLU A 295 -13.78 3.47 -21.02
N LYS A 296 -13.27 2.25 -20.83
CA LYS A 296 -11.87 1.91 -21.16
C LYS A 296 -11.58 2.10 -22.65
N GLU A 297 -12.46 1.61 -23.52
CA GLU A 297 -12.35 1.78 -24.97
C GLU A 297 -12.38 3.26 -25.37
N HIS A 298 -13.19 4.08 -24.70
CA HIS A 298 -13.21 5.53 -24.91
C HIS A 298 -11.89 6.20 -24.51
N ILE A 299 -11.32 5.82 -23.36
CA ILE A 299 -10.09 6.43 -22.82
C ILE A 299 -8.86 6.04 -23.66
N MET A 300 -8.70 4.74 -23.89
CA MET A 300 -7.50 4.14 -24.49
C MET A 300 -7.56 4.05 -26.02
N GLY A 301 -8.74 4.26 -26.61
CA GLY A 301 -9.00 4.00 -28.02
C GLY A 301 -9.06 2.50 -28.35
N ASN A 302 -9.28 2.16 -29.63
CA ASN A 302 -9.34 0.77 -30.12
C ASN A 302 -7.98 0.04 -30.12
N GLN A 303 -7.05 0.39 -29.24
CA GLN A 303 -5.73 -0.26 -29.14
C GLN A 303 -5.77 -1.64 -28.45
N TRP A 304 -6.96 -2.17 -28.14
CA TRP A 304 -7.18 -3.45 -27.45
C TRP A 304 -8.13 -4.40 -28.20
N CYS A 305 -8.00 -4.49 -29.53
CA CYS A 305 -8.53 -5.62 -30.32
C CYS A 305 -7.37 -6.52 -30.78
#